data_AF-A0A015JHY5-F1
#
_entry.id   AF-A0A015JHY5-F1
#
_cell.length_a   1.000
_cell.length_b   1.000
_cell.length_c   1.000
_cell.angle_alpha   90.00
_cell.angle_beta   90.00
_cell.angle_gamma   90.00
#
_symmetry.space_group_name_H-M   'P 1'
#
loop_
_entity.id
_entity.type
_entity.pdbx_description
1 polymer ?
#
loop_
_entity_poly.entity_id
_entity_poly.type
_entity_poly.pdbx_seq_one_letter_code
_entity_poly.pdbx_strand_id
1 'polypeptide(L)'
;MNERFKEFNDDKYITCFFLDPQFRSRPLTAKAYSKIVRYATTIGKRLGFDLKESRALCEQIKDYRDNKLPFDLDESCSLDDPLNWWNLINTDSRPNSLPRVARHLLAICPNSASCE
;
A
#
# COMPACT_ATOMS: atom_id res chain seq x y z
N MET A 1 -7.79 -15.89 26.60
CA MET A 1 -7.11 -14.60 26.31
C MET A 1 -6.01 -14.86 25.28
N ASN A 2 -6.08 -14.15 24.17
CA ASN A 2 -5.02 -13.85 23.19
C ASN A 2 -4.32 -15.00 22.43
N GLU A 3 -5.08 -15.71 21.61
CA GLU A 3 -4.55 -16.24 20.33
C GLU A 3 -4.34 -15.10 19.28
N ARG A 4 -4.90 -13.91 19.54
CA ARG A 4 -4.81 -12.70 18.68
C ARG A 4 -3.41 -12.09 18.54
N PHE A 5 -2.42 -12.55 19.31
CA PHE A 5 -1.05 -12.01 19.28
C PHE A 5 -0.10 -12.84 18.40
N LYS A 6 -0.48 -14.02 17.89
CA LYS A 6 0.35 -14.77 16.93
C LYS A 6 0.15 -14.33 15.47
N GLU A 7 -0.93 -13.61 15.19
CA GLU A 7 -1.20 -12.90 13.93
C GLU A 7 -0.74 -11.44 14.02
N PHE A 8 0.43 -11.15 14.60
CA PHE A 8 1.14 -9.93 14.19
C PHE A 8 1.45 -10.11 12.71
N ASN A 9 0.56 -9.51 11.93
CA ASN A 9 0.35 -9.74 10.53
C ASN A 9 1.54 -9.17 9.77
N ASP A 10 2.65 -9.92 9.73
CA ASP A 10 3.88 -9.59 8.98
C ASP A 10 3.53 -9.04 7.60
N ASP A 11 2.54 -9.68 6.95
CA ASP A 11 2.07 -9.30 5.63
C ASP A 11 1.33 -7.93 5.64
N LYS A 12 0.56 -7.57 6.69
CA LYS A 12 -0.02 -6.21 6.85
C LYS A 12 1.07 -5.17 7.11
N TYR A 13 1.94 -5.42 8.08
CA TYR A 13 2.98 -4.45 8.48
C TYR A 13 3.93 -4.16 7.32
N ILE A 14 4.44 -5.21 6.66
CA ILE A 14 5.31 -5.03 5.49
C ILE A 14 4.59 -4.35 4.33
N THR A 15 3.28 -4.56 4.16
CA THR A 15 2.49 -3.87 3.13
C THR A 15 2.28 -2.40 3.49
N CYS A 16 1.93 -2.06 4.73
CA CYS A 16 1.83 -0.65 5.16
C CYS A 16 3.17 0.08 5.03
N PHE A 17 4.27 -0.56 5.44
CA PHE A 17 5.61 -0.01 5.30
C PHE A 17 5.98 0.22 3.82
N PHE A 18 5.67 -0.74 2.93
CA PHE A 18 5.89 -0.55 1.50
C PHE A 18 5.07 0.60 0.92
N LEU A 19 3.81 0.74 1.35
CA LEU A 19 2.88 1.77 0.88
C LEU A 19 3.20 3.17 1.40
N ASP A 20 4.10 3.30 2.35
CA ASP A 20 4.60 4.59 2.78
C ASP A 20 5.68 5.08 1.77
N PRO A 21 5.46 6.23 1.11
CA PRO A 21 6.35 6.73 0.07
C PRO A 21 7.80 6.90 0.51
N GLN A 22 8.06 7.18 1.80
CA GLN A 22 9.41 7.35 2.35
C GLN A 22 10.21 6.04 2.33
N PHE A 23 9.52 4.90 2.24
CA PHE A 23 10.15 3.59 2.25
C PHE A 23 10.02 2.84 0.92
N ARG A 24 9.40 3.44 -0.10
CA ARG A 24 9.19 2.80 -1.41
C ARG A 24 10.49 2.36 -2.09
N SER A 25 11.56 3.13 -1.90
CA SER A 25 12.89 2.92 -2.50
C SER A 25 13.75 1.91 -1.74
N ARG A 26 13.28 1.43 -0.57
CA ARG A 26 14.02 0.45 0.23
C ARG A 26 14.09 -0.88 -0.51
N PRO A 27 15.25 -1.54 -0.53
CA PRO A 27 15.40 -2.83 -1.19
C PRO A 27 14.47 -3.88 -0.56
N LEU A 28 13.59 -4.45 -1.38
CA LEU A 28 12.69 -5.54 -0.99
C LEU A 28 13.20 -6.87 -1.53
N THR A 29 13.19 -7.90 -0.67
CA THR A 29 13.42 -9.27 -1.13
C THR A 29 12.26 -9.76 -2.00
N ALA A 30 12.51 -10.71 -2.90
CA ALA A 30 11.45 -11.30 -3.72
C ALA A 30 10.32 -11.94 -2.89
N LYS A 31 10.67 -12.48 -1.71
CA LYS A 31 9.72 -13.03 -0.74
C LYS A 31 8.84 -11.94 -0.12
N ALA A 32 9.42 -10.81 0.28
CA ALA A 32 8.70 -9.66 0.80
C ALA A 32 7.75 -9.07 -0.27
N TYR A 33 8.24 -8.89 -1.49
CA TYR A 33 7.42 -8.38 -2.59
C TYR A 33 6.23 -9.29 -2.90
N SER A 34 6.44 -10.62 -2.94
CA SER A 34 5.35 -11.59 -3.13
C SER A 34 4.29 -11.51 -2.04
N LYS A 35 4.70 -11.32 -0.77
CA LYS A 35 3.78 -11.13 0.36
C LYS A 35 2.94 -9.86 0.20
N ILE A 36 3.58 -8.75 -0.16
CA ILE A 36 2.93 -7.45 -0.40
C ILE A 36 1.86 -7.59 -1.50
N VAL A 37 2.22 -8.15 -2.67
CA VAL A 37 1.28 -8.32 -3.79
C VAL A 37 0.09 -9.19 -3.38
N ARG A 38 0.35 -10.30 -2.68
CA ARG A 38 -0.71 -11.22 -2.22
C ARG A 38 -1.64 -10.54 -1.22
N TYR A 39 -1.09 -9.80 -0.27
CA TYR A 39 -1.85 -9.12 0.75
C TYR A 39 -2.68 -7.97 0.16
N ALA A 40 -2.08 -7.09 -0.65
CA ALA A 40 -2.78 -6.02 -1.35
C ALA A 40 -3.93 -6.56 -2.21
N THR A 41 -3.72 -7.65 -2.94
CA THR A 41 -4.77 -8.30 -3.76
C THR A 41 -5.89 -8.87 -2.88
N THR A 42 -5.57 -9.42 -1.72
CA THR A 42 -6.57 -9.91 -0.75
C THR A 42 -7.44 -8.76 -0.23
N ILE A 43 -6.83 -7.61 0.06
CA ILE A 43 -7.55 -6.40 0.44
C ILE A 43 -8.41 -5.89 -0.73
N GLY A 44 -7.87 -5.82 -1.94
CA GLY A 44 -8.64 -5.45 -3.14
C GLY A 44 -9.90 -6.31 -3.32
N LYS A 45 -9.79 -7.64 -3.17
CA LYS A 45 -10.96 -8.54 -3.19
C LYS A 45 -11.98 -8.22 -2.11
N ARG A 46 -11.53 -7.92 -0.88
CA ARG A 46 -12.43 -7.53 0.23
C ARG A 46 -13.10 -6.17 -0.03
N LEU A 47 -12.46 -5.29 -0.78
CA LEU A 47 -13.02 -4.01 -1.24
C LEU A 47 -13.94 -4.17 -2.47
N GLY A 48 -14.17 -5.40 -2.95
CA GLY A 48 -15.05 -5.70 -4.06
C GLY A 48 -14.42 -5.48 -5.45
N PHE A 49 -13.08 -5.54 -5.56
CA PHE A 49 -12.42 -5.34 -6.85
C PHE A 49 -12.82 -6.40 -7.87
N ASP A 50 -13.18 -5.94 -9.07
CA ASP A 50 -13.36 -6.81 -10.22
C ASP A 50 -12.02 -7.26 -10.83
N LEU A 51 -12.08 -7.99 -11.95
CA LEU A 51 -10.89 -8.48 -12.65
C LEU A 51 -10.03 -7.32 -13.21
N LYS A 52 -10.66 -6.26 -13.72
CA LYS A 52 -9.97 -5.09 -14.28
C LYS A 52 -9.23 -4.34 -13.16
N GLU A 53 -9.88 -4.12 -12.03
CA GLU A 53 -9.31 -3.49 -10.86
C GLU A 53 -8.19 -4.32 -10.23
N SER A 54 -8.35 -5.65 -10.17
CA SER A 54 -7.33 -6.57 -9.67
C SER A 54 -6.08 -6.58 -10.56
N ARG A 55 -6.26 -6.53 -11.89
CA ARG A 55 -5.14 -6.42 -12.83
C ARG A 55 -4.44 -5.06 -12.69
N ALA A 56 -5.21 -3.98 -12.66
CA ALA A 56 -4.68 -2.64 -12.46
C ALA A 56 -3.90 -2.53 -11.14
N LEU A 57 -4.37 -3.17 -10.07
CA LEU A 57 -3.65 -3.23 -8.79
C LEU A 57 -2.25 -3.82 -8.94
N CYS A 58 -2.12 -4.97 -9.60
CA CYS A 58 -0.83 -5.62 -9.82
C CYS A 58 0.13 -4.78 -10.67
N GLU A 59 -0.38 -4.12 -11.71
CA GLU A 59 0.40 -3.20 -12.55
C GLU A 59 0.86 -1.98 -11.75
N GLN A 60 -0.04 -1.38 -10.97
CA GLN A 60 0.27 -0.21 -10.14
C GLN A 60 1.24 -0.50 -9.01
N ILE A 61 1.22 -1.71 -8.41
CA ILE A 61 2.21 -2.10 -7.41
C ILE A 61 3.63 -2.15 -8.01
N LYS A 62 3.75 -2.55 -9.28
CA LYS A 62 5.03 -2.51 -10.02
C LYS A 62 5.42 -1.07 -10.32
N ASP A 63 4.50 -0.27 -10.85
CA ASP A 63 4.75 1.13 -11.20
C ASP A 63 5.19 1.95 -9.98
N TYR A 64 4.53 1.76 -8.84
CA TYR A 64 4.89 2.40 -7.57
C TYR A 64 6.28 1.99 -7.07
N ARG A 65 6.61 0.69 -7.13
CA ARG A 65 7.94 0.19 -6.79
C ARG A 65 9.03 0.79 -7.69
N ASP A 66 8.75 0.90 -8.98
CA ASP A 66 9.70 1.38 -9.99
C ASP A 66 9.75 2.92 -10.08
N ASN A 67 9.02 3.63 -9.20
CA ASN A 67 8.92 5.09 -9.21
C ASN A 67 8.46 5.66 -10.57
N LYS A 68 7.46 5.03 -11.19
CA LYS A 68 6.88 5.45 -12.48
C LYS A 68 5.64 6.31 -12.27
N LEU A 69 5.38 7.22 -13.21
CA LEU A 69 4.13 7.99 -13.28
C LEU A 69 2.88 7.10 -13.14
N PRO A 70 1.88 7.48 -12.33
CA PRO A 70 1.77 8.73 -11.55
C PRO A 70 2.38 8.66 -10.13
N PHE A 71 3.16 7.61 -9.82
CA PHE A 71 3.69 7.33 -8.49
C PHE A 71 5.08 7.95 -8.22
N ASP A 72 5.56 8.83 -9.09
CA ASP A 72 6.86 9.49 -8.99
C ASP A 72 6.85 10.81 -8.21
N LEU A 73 5.72 11.13 -7.55
CA LEU A 73 5.61 12.31 -6.69
C LEU A 73 6.72 12.32 -5.64
N ASP A 74 7.12 13.54 -5.25
CA ASP A 74 8.13 13.78 -4.25
C ASP A 74 7.69 13.22 -2.89
N GLU A 75 8.64 12.59 -2.18
CA GLU A 75 8.36 11.99 -0.87
C GLU A 75 8.07 13.02 0.21
N SER A 76 8.50 14.28 0.03
CA SER A 76 8.16 15.38 0.94
C SER A 76 6.65 15.60 1.06
N CYS A 77 5.86 15.24 0.04
CA CYS A 77 4.40 15.28 0.08
C CYS A 77 3.78 14.26 1.05
N SER A 78 4.58 13.36 1.66
CA SER A 78 4.14 12.33 2.61
C SER A 78 4.62 12.55 4.06
N LEU A 79 5.38 13.62 4.33
CA LEU A 79 6.07 13.82 5.62
C LEU A 79 5.11 13.93 6.81
N ASP A 80 3.98 14.62 6.66
CA ASP A 80 2.99 14.78 7.74
C ASP A 80 2.07 13.56 7.86
N ASP A 81 1.68 12.99 6.72
CA ASP A 81 0.72 11.91 6.65
C ASP A 81 0.82 11.16 5.30
N PRO A 82 1.17 9.86 5.29
CA PRO A 82 1.21 9.07 4.07
C PRO A 82 -0.12 9.01 3.31
N LEU A 83 -1.27 9.17 3.99
CA LEU A 83 -2.57 9.22 3.31
C LEU A 83 -2.70 10.43 2.37
N ASN A 84 -2.16 11.59 2.75
CA ASN A 84 -2.17 12.78 1.89
C ASN A 84 -1.48 12.53 0.55
N TRP A 85 -0.34 11.85 0.57
CA TRP A 85 0.37 11.48 -0.67
C TRP A 85 -0.51 10.62 -1.58
N TRP A 86 -1.19 9.61 -1.03
CA TRP A 86 -2.10 8.75 -1.80
C TRP A 86 -3.35 9.48 -2.31
N ASN A 87 -3.76 10.58 -1.68
CA ASN A 87 -4.86 11.42 -2.17
C ASN A 87 -4.45 12.29 -3.37
N LEU A 88 -3.15 12.54 -3.56
CA LEU A 88 -2.62 13.28 -4.72
C LEU A 88 -2.48 12.41 -5.97
N ILE A 89 -2.47 11.09 -5.82
CA ILE A 89 -2.31 10.16 -6.94
C ILE A 89 -3.58 10.10 -7.78
N ASN A 90 -3.44 10.46 -9.04
CA ASN A 90 -4.47 10.31 -10.06
C ASN A 90 -4.01 9.33 -11.14
N THR A 91 -4.70 8.19 -11.30
CA THR A 91 -4.41 7.21 -12.35
C THR A 91 -5.18 7.45 -13.65
N ASP A 92 -5.87 8.59 -13.76
CA ASP A 92 -6.54 9.16 -14.92
C ASP A 92 -7.51 8.19 -15.62
N SER A 93 -7.00 7.36 -16.54
CA SER A 93 -7.75 6.39 -17.33
C SER A 93 -7.72 4.95 -16.78
N ARG A 94 -6.85 4.65 -15.81
CA ARG A 94 -6.77 3.34 -15.14
C ARG A 94 -7.60 3.36 -13.86
N PRO A 95 -8.14 2.21 -13.40
CA PRO A 95 -8.74 2.13 -12.07
C PRO A 95 -7.74 2.57 -11.00
N ASN A 96 -8.15 3.42 -10.04
CA ASN A 96 -7.33 3.86 -8.90
C ASN A 96 -7.15 2.75 -7.83
N SER A 97 -6.81 1.54 -8.25
CA SER A 97 -6.82 0.34 -7.43
C SER A 97 -5.82 0.39 -6.26
N LEU A 98 -4.55 0.68 -6.55
CA LEU A 98 -3.51 0.78 -5.52
C LEU A 98 -3.78 1.95 -4.56
N PRO A 99 -4.09 3.18 -5.01
CA PRO A 99 -4.47 4.26 -4.09
C PRO A 99 -5.66 3.93 -3.19
N ARG A 100 -6.65 3.16 -3.66
CA ARG A 100 -7.78 2.70 -2.83
C ARG A 100 -7.33 1.70 -1.76
N VAL A 101 -6.51 0.71 -2.12
CA VAL A 101 -5.94 -0.25 -1.16
C VAL A 101 -5.05 0.46 -0.15
N ALA A 102 -4.23 1.41 -0.60
CA ALA A 102 -3.28 2.12 0.24
C ALA A 102 -3.98 2.96 1.32
N ARG A 103 -4.95 3.79 0.92
CA ARG A 103 -5.75 4.58 1.85
C ARG A 103 -6.50 3.70 2.86
N HIS A 104 -7.07 2.58 2.40
CA HIS A 104 -7.73 1.64 3.28
C HIS A 104 -6.78 1.05 4.33
N LEU A 105 -5.58 0.63 3.92
CA LEU A 105 -4.59 0.02 4.81
C LEU A 105 -3.94 1.01 5.77
N LEU A 106 -3.60 2.21 5.29
CA LEU A 106 -2.96 3.24 6.09
C LEU A 106 -3.92 3.83 7.14
N ALA A 107 -5.22 3.96 6.82
CA ALA A 107 -6.23 4.42 7.78
C ALA A 107 -6.43 3.45 8.97
N ILE A 108 -6.05 2.18 8.82
CA ILE A 108 -6.17 1.14 9.86
C ILE A 108 -4.82 0.67 10.40
N CYS A 109 -3.71 1.21 9.89
CA CYS A 109 -2.39 0.93 10.42
C CYS A 109 -2.20 1.87 11.62
N PRO A 110 -1.83 1.35 12.80
CA PRO A 110 -1.61 2.20 13.96
C PRO A 110 -0.54 3.21 13.56
N ASN A 111 -0.90 4.49 13.54
CA ASN A 111 0.11 5.52 13.57
C ASN A 111 0.95 5.25 14.82
N SER A 112 2.27 5.19 14.66
CA SER A 112 3.20 5.09 15.79
C SER A 112 3.05 6.26 16.77
N ALA A 113 2.17 7.24 16.47
CA ALA A 113 1.81 8.40 17.25
C ALA A 113 0.69 8.18 18.28
N SER A 114 -0.02 7.04 18.32
CA SER A 114 -0.88 6.70 19.46
C SER A 114 -0.10 5.95 20.54
N CYS A 115 0.92 6.62 21.07
CA CYS A 115 1.53 6.29 22.35
C CYS A 115 1.73 7.62 23.07
N GLU A 116 0.64 8.19 23.54
CA GLU A 116 0.67 9.13 24.68
C GLU A 116 0.70 8.34 25.98
#